data_AF-A0A1G5KHM3-F1
#
_entry.id   AF-A0A1G5KHM3-F1
#
_cell.length_a   1.000
_cell.length_b   1.000
_cell.length_c   1.000
_cell.angle_alpha   90.00
_cell.angle_beta   90.00
_cell.angle_gamma   90.00
#
_symmetry.space_group_name_H-M   'P 1'
#
loop_
_entity.id
_entity.type
_entity.pdbx_description
1 polymer ?
#
loop_
_entity_poly.entity_id
_entity_poly.type
_entity_poly.pdbx_seq_one_letter_code
_entity_poly.pdbx_strand_id
1 'polypeptide(L)'
;MDRFVINANALVVLQKEDGDAVLVKGGITTDGFEVLSTYPKGWLTFAYLKDHQGIWWFNARTNKASLFSQDTEAFRVVHEDYSSDSQHVYLEDKPVSPSDPGSFELLPGTPYFAKDKHQLYVKDSQHFHVFDEMDTSSAIAQHDYCTDLDHLFHLSSGLRYANEYKHEIVDWLREHYPDIPGWWQADYAHHADDAMQLTGDWYATATSVFYRTESGGGYRRDAKETFNLVRGADRSSFEPLDEQFARDRNWVYFQWRIIREADPKSFESLGGRFGRDKQHVYYNGYRVEGADALTFEVLGGTEHLGLSREQNHVYHAQYARTSQPFGYPDDVLQRIKGADAATFEVLTPSGSWAADANQVYLWGIVNKKIDRASFTHLFEADPQSWAKDRKGLYNANGKRTVKGIDGASFVMLNRYWGKDDQAVFSFVTGGVYKTADAETFQVTDDQGSAEDKLFRYFIHEGAVRKKKK
;
A
#
# COMPACT_ATOMS: atom_id res chain seq x y z
N MET A 1 -26.14 -14.23 28.16
CA MET A 1 -25.71 -13.56 26.93
C MET A 1 -26.12 -12.10 27.01
N ASP A 2 -25.28 -11.20 26.50
CA ASP A 2 -25.61 -9.77 26.41
C ASP A 2 -26.96 -9.59 25.68
N ARG A 3 -27.80 -8.69 26.18
CA ARG A 3 -29.13 -8.45 25.62
C ARG A 3 -29.49 -6.98 25.64
N PHE A 4 -30.13 -6.50 24.57
CA PHE A 4 -30.67 -5.14 24.55
C PHE A 4 -32.04 -5.13 25.21
N VAL A 5 -32.26 -4.19 26.14
CA VAL A 5 -33.52 -4.04 26.89
C VAL A 5 -33.87 -2.57 27.04
N ILE A 6 -35.15 -2.30 27.28
CA ILE A 6 -35.63 -0.97 27.69
C ILE A 6 -35.58 -0.91 29.22
N ASN A 7 -34.87 0.09 29.76
CA ASN A 7 -34.77 0.27 31.21
C ASN A 7 -35.97 1.06 31.78
N ALA A 8 -36.00 1.22 33.11
CA ALA A 8 -37.07 1.92 33.82
C ALA A 8 -37.23 3.41 33.41
N ASN A 9 -36.22 4.02 32.80
CA ASN A 9 -36.24 5.40 32.32
C ASN A 9 -36.64 5.49 30.83
N ALA A 10 -37.18 4.42 30.25
CA ALA A 10 -37.52 4.34 28.83
C ALA A 10 -36.32 4.61 27.90
N LEU A 11 -35.14 4.09 28.25
CA LEU A 11 -33.93 4.15 27.42
C LEU A 11 -33.49 2.75 27.01
N VAL A 12 -32.94 2.63 25.80
CA VAL A 12 -32.34 1.40 25.31
C VAL A 12 -30.97 1.19 25.98
N VAL A 13 -30.77 0.03 26.60
CA VAL A 13 -29.51 -0.35 27.25
C VAL A 13 -29.07 -1.74 26.82
N LEU A 14 -27.75 -1.95 26.71
CA LEU A 14 -27.14 -3.27 26.60
C LEU A 14 -26.92 -3.81 28.01
N GLN A 15 -27.72 -4.81 28.39
CA GLN A 15 -27.55 -5.55 29.63
C GLN A 15 -26.52 -6.66 29.42
N LYS A 16 -25.40 -6.56 30.13
CA LYS A 16 -24.31 -7.53 30.10
C LYS A 16 -24.60 -8.74 31.01
N GLU A 17 -23.91 -9.84 30.73
CA GLU A 17 -23.99 -11.07 31.53
C GLU A 17 -23.61 -10.90 33.00
N ASP A 18 -22.66 -10.02 33.29
CA ASP A 18 -22.17 -9.72 34.64
C ASP A 18 -23.13 -8.85 35.47
N GLY A 19 -24.27 -8.45 34.90
CA GLY A 19 -25.28 -7.62 35.54
C GLY A 19 -25.11 -6.13 35.27
N ASP A 20 -24.03 -5.70 34.63
CA ASP A 20 -23.85 -4.30 34.24
C ASP A 20 -24.78 -3.91 33.08
N ALA A 21 -25.27 -2.68 33.09
CA ALA A 21 -26.08 -2.13 32.01
C ALA A 21 -25.38 -0.92 31.40
N VAL A 22 -25.22 -0.94 30.08
CA VAL A 22 -24.58 0.13 29.33
C VAL A 22 -25.61 0.85 28.48
N LEU A 23 -25.72 2.18 28.66
CA LEU A 23 -26.61 2.99 27.85
C LEU A 23 -26.20 2.96 26.37
N VAL A 24 -27.16 2.69 25.49
CA VAL A 24 -26.98 2.84 24.05
C VAL A 24 -27.10 4.32 23.70
N LYS A 25 -25.98 4.94 23.33
CA LYS A 25 -25.92 6.35 22.88
C LYS A 25 -26.34 6.45 21.42
N GLY A 26 -26.53 7.67 20.93
CA GLY A 26 -26.63 7.95 19.49
C GLY A 26 -28.02 8.24 18.96
N GLY A 27 -29.05 8.25 19.81
CA GLY A 27 -30.38 8.78 19.47
C GLY A 27 -31.45 7.73 19.16
N ILE A 28 -31.10 6.44 19.20
CA ILE A 28 -32.08 5.36 19.12
C ILE A 28 -33.11 5.49 20.25
N THR A 29 -34.38 5.29 19.91
CA THR A 29 -35.52 5.47 20.81
C THR A 29 -36.18 4.13 21.15
N THR A 30 -37.14 4.17 22.08
CA THR A 30 -37.93 3.00 22.47
C THR A 30 -39.15 2.78 21.58
N ASP A 31 -39.57 3.79 20.82
CA ASP A 31 -40.70 3.69 19.92
C ASP A 31 -40.34 2.88 18.68
N GLY A 32 -41.05 1.75 18.47
CA GLY A 32 -40.72 0.77 17.44
C GLY A 32 -39.43 -0.01 17.67
N PHE A 33 -38.89 -0.02 18.90
CA PHE A 33 -37.60 -0.64 19.19
C PHE A 33 -37.60 -2.17 18.94
N GLU A 34 -36.65 -2.63 18.14
CA GLU A 34 -36.46 -4.03 17.78
C GLU A 34 -34.96 -4.35 17.65
N VAL A 35 -34.56 -5.56 18.09
CA VAL A 35 -33.22 -6.10 17.87
C VAL A 35 -33.29 -7.00 16.64
N LEU A 36 -32.69 -6.57 15.53
CA LEU A 36 -32.74 -7.32 14.27
C LEU A 36 -31.71 -8.45 14.24
N SER A 37 -30.51 -8.18 14.74
CA SER A 37 -29.44 -9.17 14.85
C SER A 37 -28.39 -8.73 15.86
N THR A 38 -27.73 -9.70 16.50
CA THR A 38 -26.59 -9.48 17.39
C THR A 38 -25.38 -10.26 16.89
N TYR A 39 -24.21 -9.62 16.92
CA TYR A 39 -22.95 -10.18 16.46
C TYR A 39 -21.88 -10.09 17.56
N PRO A 40 -21.51 -11.22 18.21
CA PRO A 40 -20.44 -11.24 19.19
C PRO A 40 -19.06 -11.27 18.51
N LYS A 41 -18.16 -10.36 18.89
CA LYS A 41 -16.76 -10.32 18.44
C LYS A 41 -15.83 -10.20 19.64
N GLY A 42 -15.28 -11.33 20.08
CA GLY A 42 -14.59 -11.43 21.36
C GLY A 42 -15.55 -11.16 22.52
N TRP A 43 -15.21 -10.22 23.40
CA TRP A 43 -16.03 -9.81 24.56
C TRP A 43 -17.04 -8.70 24.25
N LEU A 44 -17.15 -8.29 22.99
CA LEU A 44 -18.00 -7.18 22.54
C LEU A 44 -19.20 -7.70 21.76
N THR A 45 -20.38 -7.15 22.04
CA THR A 45 -21.63 -7.47 21.31
C THR A 45 -22.04 -6.30 20.42
N PHE A 46 -21.88 -6.45 19.11
CA PHE A 46 -22.39 -5.52 18.09
C PHE A 46 -23.83 -5.89 17.72
N ALA A 47 -24.60 -4.97 17.13
CA ALA A 47 -25.98 -5.27 16.75
C ALA A 47 -26.52 -4.39 15.63
N TYR A 48 -27.43 -4.96 14.85
CA TYR A 48 -28.39 -4.21 14.05
C TYR A 48 -29.67 -4.04 14.88
N LEU A 49 -30.06 -2.79 15.08
CA LEU A 49 -31.23 -2.38 15.85
C LEU A 49 -32.18 -1.61 14.95
N LYS A 50 -33.43 -1.47 15.35
CA LYS A 50 -34.45 -0.70 14.65
C LYS A 50 -35.27 0.10 15.65
N ASP A 51 -35.71 1.27 15.22
CA ASP A 51 -36.77 2.05 15.88
C ASP A 51 -37.66 2.70 14.80
N HIS A 52 -38.59 3.57 15.20
CA HIS A 52 -39.48 4.27 14.26
C HIS A 52 -38.75 5.16 13.22
N GLN A 53 -37.48 5.54 13.44
CA GLN A 53 -36.70 6.35 12.50
C GLN A 53 -36.01 5.51 11.43
N GLY A 54 -35.78 4.22 11.68
CA GLY A 54 -35.14 3.31 10.73
C GLY A 54 -34.20 2.29 11.39
N ILE A 55 -33.14 1.96 10.67
CA ILE A 55 -32.18 0.91 10.99
C ILE A 55 -30.88 1.51 11.52
N TRP A 56 -30.39 0.94 12.62
CA TRP A 56 -29.27 1.42 13.39
C TRP A 56 -28.19 0.35 13.54
N TRP A 57 -26.93 0.76 13.46
CA TRP A 57 -25.79 -0.08 13.82
C TRP A 57 -25.28 0.31 15.20
N PHE A 58 -25.26 -0.64 16.13
CA PHE A 58 -24.67 -0.48 17.45
C PHE A 58 -23.19 -0.88 17.47
N ASN A 59 -22.32 0.10 17.67
CA ASN A 59 -20.89 -0.11 17.83
C ASN A 59 -20.52 -0.28 19.31
N ALA A 60 -20.25 -1.52 19.70
CA ALA A 60 -19.91 -1.91 21.07
C ALA A 60 -18.65 -1.24 21.63
N ARG A 61 -17.73 -0.76 20.78
CA ARG A 61 -16.50 -0.08 21.22
C ARG A 61 -16.77 1.33 21.75
N THR A 62 -17.81 1.98 21.22
CA THR A 62 -18.18 3.35 21.58
C THR A 62 -19.51 3.43 22.34
N ASN A 63 -20.22 2.30 22.43
CA ASN A 63 -21.59 2.19 22.95
C ASN A 63 -22.55 3.16 22.24
N LYS A 64 -22.36 3.36 20.94
CA LYS A 64 -23.13 4.29 20.11
C LYS A 64 -23.85 3.53 19.00
N ALA A 65 -25.15 3.76 18.88
CA ALA A 65 -25.95 3.42 17.73
C ALA A 65 -25.90 4.56 16.69
N SER A 66 -25.75 4.22 15.41
CA SER A 66 -25.80 5.17 14.29
C SER A 66 -26.93 4.78 13.35
N LEU A 67 -27.87 5.69 13.08
CA LEU A 67 -28.88 5.51 12.04
C LEU A 67 -28.17 5.53 10.69
N PHE A 68 -28.35 4.49 9.88
CA PHE A 68 -27.65 4.38 8.59
C PHE A 68 -28.56 3.99 7.42
N SER A 69 -29.76 3.48 7.68
CA SER A 69 -30.79 3.27 6.65
C SER A 69 -32.18 3.58 7.18
N GLN A 70 -33.03 4.14 6.33
CA GLN A 70 -34.46 4.37 6.61
C GLN A 70 -35.35 3.34 5.92
N ASP A 71 -34.78 2.47 5.09
CA ASP A 71 -35.50 1.48 4.30
C ASP A 71 -35.73 0.21 5.12
N THR A 72 -36.70 0.27 6.02
CA THR A 72 -36.99 -0.85 6.94
C THR A 72 -37.66 -2.04 6.26
N GLU A 73 -38.23 -1.87 5.06
CA GLU A 73 -38.96 -2.93 4.34
C GLU A 73 -38.01 -3.83 3.55
N ALA A 74 -37.03 -3.26 2.85
CA ALA A 74 -36.05 -4.03 2.09
C ALA A 74 -34.80 -4.38 2.91
N PHE A 75 -34.62 -3.80 4.10
CA PHE A 75 -33.45 -4.07 4.93
C PHE A 75 -33.37 -5.53 5.34
N ARG A 76 -32.19 -6.12 5.13
CA ARG A 76 -31.85 -7.46 5.59
C ARG A 76 -30.42 -7.50 6.12
N VAL A 77 -30.23 -8.25 7.21
CA VAL A 77 -28.90 -8.65 7.68
C VAL A 77 -28.49 -9.88 6.88
N VAL A 78 -27.39 -9.79 6.15
CA VAL A 78 -26.91 -10.87 5.28
C VAL A 78 -26.01 -11.82 6.06
N HIS A 79 -25.02 -11.29 6.78
CA HIS A 79 -24.09 -12.09 7.59
C HIS A 79 -23.30 -11.21 8.54
N GLU A 80 -23.37 -11.43 9.86
CA GLU A 80 -22.59 -10.72 10.90
C GLU A 80 -22.53 -9.19 10.75
N ASP A 81 -21.60 -8.71 9.92
CA ASP A 81 -21.30 -7.32 9.59
C ASP A 81 -21.70 -6.88 8.17
N TYR A 82 -22.29 -7.76 7.35
CA TYR A 82 -22.95 -7.42 6.09
C TYR A 82 -24.46 -7.23 6.28
N SER A 83 -24.96 -6.13 5.73
CA SER A 83 -26.39 -5.90 5.56
C SER A 83 -26.66 -5.21 4.23
N SER A 84 -27.92 -5.13 3.83
CA SER A 84 -28.31 -4.44 2.60
C SER A 84 -29.72 -3.87 2.73
N ASP A 85 -29.98 -2.75 2.07
CA ASP A 85 -31.32 -2.26 1.78
C ASP A 85 -31.60 -2.26 0.27
N SER A 86 -32.60 -1.53 -0.21
CA SER A 86 -32.90 -1.47 -1.65
C SER A 86 -31.83 -0.76 -2.49
N GLN A 87 -30.94 0.03 -1.88
CA GLN A 87 -29.99 0.89 -2.58
C GLN A 87 -28.53 0.48 -2.36
N HIS A 88 -28.17 0.03 -1.15
CA HIS A 88 -26.78 -0.23 -0.80
C HIS A 88 -26.58 -1.56 -0.10
N VAL A 89 -25.43 -2.15 -0.36
CA VAL A 89 -24.77 -3.09 0.56
C VAL A 89 -24.02 -2.28 1.60
N TYR A 90 -24.13 -2.67 2.86
CA TYR A 90 -23.45 -2.05 3.98
C TYR A 90 -22.47 -3.02 4.62
N LEU A 91 -21.32 -2.48 5.01
CA LEU A 91 -20.48 -3.08 6.04
C LEU A 91 -20.69 -2.31 7.34
N GLU A 92 -21.19 -2.97 8.38
CA GLU A 92 -21.59 -2.33 9.62
C GLU A 92 -22.61 -1.20 9.34
N ASP A 93 -22.19 0.06 9.49
CA ASP A 93 -22.99 1.26 9.22
C ASP A 93 -22.52 2.03 7.96
N LYS A 94 -21.62 1.44 7.17
CA LYS A 94 -20.97 2.10 6.03
C LYS A 94 -21.53 1.59 4.70
N PRO A 95 -22.23 2.44 3.91
CA PRO A 95 -22.69 2.05 2.59
C PRO A 95 -21.50 1.88 1.66
N VAL A 96 -21.44 0.75 0.97
CA VAL A 96 -20.50 0.49 -0.10
C VAL A 96 -21.10 1.01 -1.40
N SER A 97 -20.35 1.83 -2.12
CA SER A 97 -20.79 2.42 -3.39
C SER A 97 -19.63 2.41 -4.40
N PRO A 98 -19.88 1.98 -5.65
CA PRO A 98 -21.12 1.35 -6.11
C PRO A 98 -21.35 0.00 -5.40
N SER A 99 -22.61 -0.41 -5.31
CA SER A 99 -23.01 -1.77 -4.89
C SER A 99 -24.29 -2.17 -5.59
N ASP A 100 -24.53 -3.48 -5.71
CA ASP A 100 -25.80 -4.00 -6.21
C ASP A 100 -26.43 -4.95 -5.17
N PRO A 101 -27.37 -4.45 -4.35
CA PRO A 101 -28.04 -5.26 -3.33
C PRO A 101 -28.84 -6.43 -3.88
N GLY A 102 -29.29 -6.35 -5.14
CA GLY A 102 -30.11 -7.40 -5.76
C GLY A 102 -29.31 -8.66 -6.09
N SER A 103 -28.01 -8.50 -6.38
CA SER A 103 -27.08 -9.57 -6.73
C SER A 103 -26.05 -9.87 -5.63
N PHE A 104 -26.11 -9.15 -4.50
CA PHE A 104 -25.18 -9.35 -3.40
C PHE A 104 -25.37 -10.72 -2.72
N GLU A 105 -24.31 -11.52 -2.71
CA GLU A 105 -24.27 -12.84 -2.09
C GLU A 105 -22.90 -13.16 -1.50
N LEU A 106 -22.87 -14.02 -0.49
CA LEU A 106 -21.62 -14.55 0.07
C LEU A 106 -21.09 -15.66 -0.84
N LEU A 107 -19.77 -15.72 -1.05
CA LEU A 107 -19.18 -16.86 -1.75
C LEU A 107 -19.12 -18.08 -0.80
N PRO A 108 -19.54 -19.26 -1.27
CA PRO A 108 -19.54 -20.47 -0.43
C PRO A 108 -18.12 -20.91 -0.08
N GLY A 109 -17.98 -21.60 1.05
CA GLY A 109 -16.70 -22.21 1.47
C GLY A 109 -15.70 -21.23 2.11
N THR A 110 -16.09 -19.99 2.35
CA THR A 110 -15.22 -18.96 2.95
C THR A 110 -16.04 -17.89 3.71
N PRO A 111 -15.53 -17.35 4.83
CA PRO A 111 -16.11 -16.18 5.48
C PRO A 111 -15.56 -14.84 4.93
N TYR A 112 -14.62 -14.88 3.98
CA TYR A 112 -13.84 -13.71 3.59
C TYR A 112 -14.39 -12.98 2.36
N PHE A 113 -15.12 -13.68 1.49
CA PHE A 113 -15.52 -13.15 0.19
C PHE A 113 -17.03 -13.11 0.05
N ALA A 114 -17.53 -11.97 -0.43
CA ALA A 114 -18.86 -11.81 -0.97
C ALA A 114 -18.75 -11.09 -2.31
N LYS A 115 -19.78 -11.16 -3.14
CA LYS A 115 -19.79 -10.46 -4.44
C LYS A 115 -21.15 -9.85 -4.70
N ASP A 116 -21.15 -8.87 -5.58
CA ASP A 116 -22.33 -8.52 -6.37
C ASP A 116 -21.98 -8.66 -7.86
N LYS A 117 -22.86 -8.21 -8.75
CA LYS A 117 -22.61 -8.27 -10.20
C LYS A 117 -21.48 -7.37 -10.71
N HIS A 118 -20.92 -6.51 -9.86
CA HIS A 118 -19.92 -5.49 -10.22
C HIS A 118 -18.56 -5.73 -9.59
N GLN A 119 -18.52 -6.25 -8.36
CA GLN A 119 -17.27 -6.32 -7.59
C GLN A 119 -17.28 -7.42 -6.51
N LEU A 120 -16.09 -7.77 -6.06
CA LEU A 120 -15.85 -8.56 -4.87
C LEU A 120 -15.77 -7.66 -3.64
N TYR A 121 -16.28 -8.18 -2.53
CA TYR A 121 -16.21 -7.64 -1.19
C TYR A 121 -15.30 -8.55 -0.40
N VAL A 122 -14.20 -8.01 0.10
CA VAL A 122 -13.13 -8.77 0.76
C VAL A 122 -13.04 -8.33 2.21
N LYS A 123 -13.13 -9.31 3.10
CA LYS A 123 -12.97 -9.15 4.54
C LYS A 123 -11.78 -9.98 5.01
N ASP A 124 -10.83 -9.34 5.68
CA ASP A 124 -9.79 -10.01 6.45
C ASP A 124 -9.81 -9.54 7.92
N SER A 125 -8.90 -10.07 8.75
CA SER A 125 -8.86 -9.74 10.18
C SER A 125 -8.55 -8.27 10.51
N GLN A 126 -7.93 -7.54 9.58
CA GLN A 126 -7.42 -6.17 9.73
C GLN A 126 -8.09 -5.17 8.77
N HIS A 127 -8.61 -5.61 7.62
CA HIS A 127 -9.13 -4.75 6.57
C HIS A 127 -10.42 -5.29 5.96
N PHE A 128 -11.20 -4.34 5.45
CA PHE A 128 -12.27 -4.59 4.49
C PHE A 128 -12.01 -3.72 3.26
N HIS A 129 -12.21 -4.28 2.07
CA HIS A 129 -12.07 -3.57 0.81
C HIS A 129 -12.94 -4.18 -0.28
N VAL A 130 -13.17 -3.40 -1.33
CA VAL A 130 -13.75 -3.88 -2.59
C VAL A 130 -12.63 -4.17 -3.58
N PHE A 131 -12.88 -5.12 -4.47
CA PHE A 131 -11.96 -5.51 -5.53
C PHE A 131 -12.76 -5.72 -6.82
N ASP A 132 -12.52 -4.86 -7.81
CA ASP A 132 -13.34 -4.73 -9.01
C ASP A 132 -12.66 -5.29 -10.27
N GLU A 133 -11.47 -5.88 -10.14
CA GLU A 133 -10.72 -6.47 -11.26
C GLU A 133 -11.12 -7.92 -11.55
N MET A 134 -11.82 -8.58 -10.63
CA MET A 134 -12.29 -9.95 -10.81
C MET A 134 -13.57 -10.00 -11.65
N ASP A 135 -13.69 -10.99 -12.53
CA ASP A 135 -14.99 -11.31 -13.14
C ASP A 135 -15.90 -12.01 -12.12
N THR A 136 -16.89 -11.28 -11.61
CA THR A 136 -17.83 -11.76 -10.60
C THR A 136 -18.85 -12.77 -11.12
N SER A 137 -18.99 -12.90 -12.45
CA SER A 137 -19.93 -13.86 -13.04
C SER A 137 -19.43 -15.31 -12.94
N SER A 138 -18.11 -15.49 -12.79
CA SER A 138 -17.42 -16.78 -12.70
C SER A 138 -16.65 -16.98 -11.40
N ALA A 139 -16.92 -16.13 -10.40
CA ALA A 139 -16.20 -16.13 -9.13
C ALA A 139 -16.40 -17.42 -8.34
N ILE A 140 -15.29 -18.05 -7.96
CA ILE A 140 -15.24 -19.25 -7.12
C ILE A 140 -14.28 -18.99 -5.96
N ALA A 141 -14.65 -19.41 -4.76
CA ALA A 141 -13.79 -19.30 -3.58
C ALA A 141 -13.42 -20.68 -3.00
N GLN A 142 -12.23 -20.76 -2.43
CA GLN A 142 -11.75 -21.89 -1.65
C GLN A 142 -10.82 -21.39 -0.54
N HIS A 143 -11.29 -21.44 0.71
CA HIS A 143 -10.54 -20.92 1.86
C HIS A 143 -10.10 -19.46 1.67
N ASP A 144 -8.79 -19.23 1.57
CA ASP A 144 -8.12 -17.95 1.35
C ASP A 144 -7.87 -17.64 -0.15
N TYR A 145 -8.26 -18.54 -1.06
CA TYR A 145 -8.24 -18.30 -2.50
C TYR A 145 -9.61 -17.85 -3.03
N CYS A 146 -9.56 -16.97 -4.03
CA CYS A 146 -10.69 -16.63 -4.90
C CYS A 146 -10.19 -16.64 -6.34
N THR A 147 -10.99 -17.12 -7.29
CA THR A 147 -10.63 -17.18 -8.71
C THR A 147 -11.81 -16.75 -9.56
N ASP A 148 -11.53 -16.24 -10.74
CA ASP A 148 -12.47 -16.21 -11.87
C ASP A 148 -11.96 -17.15 -12.98
N LEU A 149 -12.52 -17.04 -14.20
CA LEU A 149 -12.08 -17.88 -15.34
C LEU A 149 -10.60 -17.72 -15.68
N ASP A 150 -9.99 -16.56 -15.44
CA ASP A 150 -8.68 -16.24 -15.99
C ASP A 150 -7.60 -16.14 -14.92
N HIS A 151 -7.98 -15.69 -13.73
CA HIS A 151 -7.06 -15.26 -12.69
C HIS A 151 -7.36 -15.90 -11.34
N LEU A 152 -6.27 -16.28 -10.66
CA LEU A 152 -6.29 -16.72 -9.27
C LEU A 152 -5.83 -15.56 -8.38
N PHE A 153 -6.50 -15.42 -7.23
CA PHE A 153 -6.21 -14.44 -6.20
C PHE A 153 -6.06 -15.12 -4.83
N HIS A 154 -5.17 -14.60 -4.00
CA HIS A 154 -4.92 -15.10 -2.65
C HIS A 154 -5.07 -13.99 -1.60
N LEU A 155 -5.74 -14.30 -0.50
CA LEU A 155 -5.92 -13.42 0.64
C LEU A 155 -4.79 -13.59 1.65
N SER A 156 -3.94 -12.57 1.75
CA SER A 156 -2.86 -12.51 2.74
C SER A 156 -2.94 -11.24 3.60
N SER A 157 -2.12 -10.23 3.31
CA SER A 157 -2.22 -8.87 3.87
C SER A 157 -3.26 -7.99 3.16
N GLY A 158 -3.97 -8.59 2.21
CA GLY A 158 -4.95 -8.04 1.26
C GLY A 158 -5.16 -9.08 0.15
N LEU A 159 -6.11 -8.85 -0.75
CA LEU A 159 -6.29 -9.71 -1.92
C LEU A 159 -5.26 -9.34 -3.00
N ARG A 160 -4.54 -10.35 -3.52
CA ARG A 160 -3.49 -10.16 -4.54
C ARG A 160 -3.61 -11.20 -5.63
N TYR A 161 -3.16 -10.88 -6.85
CA TYR A 161 -2.94 -11.87 -7.89
C TYR A 161 -2.00 -12.98 -7.39
N ALA A 162 -2.32 -14.22 -7.74
CA ALA A 162 -1.66 -15.42 -7.29
C ALA A 162 -1.59 -16.48 -8.41
N ASN A 163 -1.48 -16.03 -9.67
CA ASN A 163 -1.46 -16.93 -10.84
C ASN A 163 -0.29 -17.91 -10.81
N GLU A 164 0.81 -17.55 -10.16
CA GLU A 164 1.95 -18.41 -9.89
C GLU A 164 1.61 -19.58 -8.94
N TYR A 165 0.53 -19.47 -8.16
CA TYR A 165 0.04 -20.49 -7.22
C TYR A 165 -1.11 -21.35 -7.79
N LYS A 166 -1.47 -21.20 -9.07
CA LYS A 166 -2.51 -22.00 -9.74
C LYS A 166 -2.41 -23.51 -9.50
N HIS A 167 -1.20 -24.05 -9.43
CA HIS A 167 -0.93 -25.46 -9.14
C HIS A 167 -1.45 -25.95 -7.77
N GLU A 168 -1.70 -25.07 -6.80
CA GLU A 168 -2.17 -25.46 -5.47
C GLU A 168 -3.66 -25.83 -5.46
N ILE A 169 -4.47 -25.28 -6.38
CA ILE A 169 -5.93 -25.43 -6.36
C ILE A 169 -6.51 -26.10 -7.61
N VAL A 170 -5.70 -26.28 -8.65
CA VAL A 170 -6.16 -26.72 -9.98
C VAL A 170 -6.92 -28.05 -9.97
N ASP A 171 -6.47 -29.04 -9.20
CA ASP A 171 -7.12 -30.35 -9.14
C ASP A 171 -8.47 -30.27 -8.44
N TRP A 172 -8.58 -29.44 -7.39
CA TRP A 172 -9.83 -29.19 -6.69
C TRP A 172 -10.85 -28.49 -7.60
N LEU A 173 -10.42 -27.47 -8.37
CA LEU A 173 -11.28 -26.79 -9.34
C LEU A 173 -11.81 -27.75 -10.42
N ARG A 174 -10.96 -28.64 -10.93
CA ARG A 174 -11.39 -29.66 -11.91
C ARG A 174 -12.40 -30.64 -11.34
N GLU A 175 -12.22 -31.04 -10.09
CA GLU A 175 -13.14 -31.97 -9.41
C GLU A 175 -14.50 -31.33 -9.12
N HIS A 176 -14.52 -30.07 -8.67
CA HIS A 176 -15.73 -29.41 -8.15
C HIS A 176 -16.45 -28.56 -9.21
N TYR A 177 -15.73 -28.09 -10.22
CA TYR A 177 -16.24 -27.22 -11.28
C TYR A 177 -15.80 -27.69 -12.68
N PRO A 178 -16.10 -28.95 -13.06
CA PRO A 178 -15.68 -29.52 -14.34
C PRO A 178 -16.33 -28.85 -15.56
N ASP A 179 -17.52 -28.26 -15.38
CA ASP A 179 -18.31 -27.67 -16.48
C ASP A 179 -18.01 -26.18 -16.71
N ILE A 180 -17.16 -25.57 -15.89
CA ILE A 180 -16.77 -24.15 -16.02
C ILE A 180 -15.48 -24.08 -16.85
N PRO A 181 -15.45 -23.34 -17.98
CA PRO A 181 -14.33 -23.28 -18.92
C PRO A 181 -13.24 -22.30 -18.46
N GLY A 182 -12.80 -22.42 -17.20
CA GLY A 182 -11.74 -21.57 -16.65
C GLY A 182 -10.34 -22.11 -16.93
N TRP A 183 -9.32 -21.38 -16.47
CA TRP A 183 -7.89 -21.67 -16.69
C TRP A 183 -7.44 -23.07 -16.23
N TRP A 184 -8.24 -23.77 -15.43
CA TRP A 184 -7.99 -25.14 -15.02
C TRP A 184 -8.36 -26.18 -16.08
N GLN A 185 -9.09 -25.80 -17.13
CA GLN A 185 -9.53 -26.70 -18.19
C GLN A 185 -8.56 -26.79 -19.36
N ALA A 186 -8.57 -27.94 -20.03
CA ALA A 186 -7.71 -28.19 -21.19
C ALA A 186 -8.11 -27.35 -22.41
N ASP A 187 -9.39 -27.02 -22.56
CA ASP A 187 -9.97 -26.24 -23.66
C ASP A 187 -10.11 -24.75 -23.37
N TYR A 188 -9.52 -24.26 -22.28
CA TYR A 188 -9.48 -22.84 -21.94
C TYR A 188 -8.90 -22.01 -23.10
N ALA A 189 -9.59 -20.92 -23.45
CA ALA A 189 -9.31 -20.18 -24.70
C ALA A 189 -8.01 -19.37 -24.68
N HIS A 190 -7.47 -19.07 -23.49
CA HIS A 190 -6.35 -18.14 -23.32
C HIS A 190 -5.11 -18.84 -22.73
N HIS A 191 -4.81 -20.06 -23.18
CA HIS A 191 -3.52 -20.68 -22.88
C HIS A 191 -2.36 -19.87 -23.48
N ALA A 192 -1.24 -19.85 -22.76
CA ALA A 192 -0.04 -19.14 -23.18
C ALA A 192 0.99 -20.06 -23.86
N ASP A 193 0.63 -21.31 -24.20
CA ASP A 193 1.54 -22.34 -24.71
C ASP A 193 2.28 -21.93 -25.99
N ASP A 194 1.62 -21.14 -26.85
CA ASP A 194 2.16 -20.60 -28.11
C ASP A 194 2.46 -19.10 -28.03
N ALA A 195 2.48 -18.51 -26.83
CA ALA A 195 2.72 -17.09 -26.66
C ALA A 195 4.16 -16.72 -27.04
N MET A 196 4.30 -15.72 -27.91
CA MET A 196 5.58 -15.18 -28.35
C MET A 196 5.81 -13.80 -27.74
N GLN A 197 7.07 -13.48 -27.40
CA GLN A 197 7.44 -12.18 -26.87
C GLN A 197 7.18 -11.08 -27.91
N LEU A 198 6.49 -10.02 -27.51
CA LEU A 198 6.33 -8.78 -28.27
C LEU A 198 7.52 -7.86 -27.99
N THR A 199 7.71 -7.51 -26.72
CA THR A 199 8.83 -6.70 -26.20
C THR A 199 8.81 -6.75 -24.67
N GLY A 200 9.96 -6.70 -24.01
CA GLY A 200 10.05 -6.76 -22.54
C GLY A 200 9.24 -7.93 -21.98
N ASP A 201 8.37 -7.66 -21.01
CA ASP A 201 7.49 -8.66 -20.40
C ASP A 201 6.15 -8.86 -21.10
N TRP A 202 5.94 -8.26 -22.28
CA TRP A 202 4.70 -8.42 -23.06
C TRP A 202 4.81 -9.58 -24.04
N TYR A 203 3.84 -10.49 -23.98
CA TYR A 203 3.75 -11.68 -24.82
C TYR A 203 2.37 -11.77 -25.45
N ALA A 204 2.25 -12.49 -26.57
CA ALA A 204 0.95 -12.70 -27.19
C ALA A 204 0.89 -13.97 -28.02
N THR A 205 -0.31 -14.53 -28.10
CA THR A 205 -0.70 -15.53 -29.09
C THR A 205 -1.36 -14.83 -30.29
N ALA A 206 -2.01 -15.60 -31.15
CA ALA A 206 -2.82 -15.05 -32.24
C ALA A 206 -4.04 -14.23 -31.74
N THR A 207 -4.54 -14.53 -30.54
CA THR A 207 -5.80 -13.96 -30.02
C THR A 207 -5.66 -13.27 -28.66
N SER A 208 -4.65 -13.63 -27.87
CA SER A 208 -4.54 -13.19 -26.47
C SER A 208 -3.23 -12.47 -26.21
N VAL A 209 -3.23 -11.57 -25.23
CA VAL A 209 -2.05 -10.83 -24.78
C VAL A 209 -1.79 -11.19 -23.32
N PHE A 210 -0.52 -11.31 -22.96
CA PHE A 210 -0.07 -11.68 -21.62
C PHE A 210 1.02 -10.74 -21.15
N TYR A 211 1.05 -10.51 -19.84
CA TYR A 211 2.18 -9.90 -19.16
C TYR A 211 2.90 -10.97 -18.34
N ARG A 212 4.18 -11.18 -18.62
CA ARG A 212 5.03 -12.16 -17.96
C ARG A 212 5.54 -11.59 -16.65
N THR A 213 5.43 -12.38 -15.58
CA THR A 213 6.10 -12.11 -14.31
C THR A 213 7.02 -13.26 -13.95
N GLU A 214 8.10 -12.96 -13.24
CA GLU A 214 8.99 -13.96 -12.66
C GLU A 214 8.84 -13.92 -11.14
N SER A 215 8.59 -15.08 -10.53
CA SER A 215 8.51 -15.25 -9.08
C SER A 215 9.50 -16.32 -8.60
N GLY A 216 10.18 -16.05 -7.50
CA GLY A 216 11.34 -16.85 -7.09
C GLY A 216 12.59 -16.56 -7.93
N GLY A 217 13.77 -16.88 -7.40
CA GLY A 217 15.06 -16.49 -8.02
C GLY A 217 16.18 -16.15 -7.05
N GLY A 218 16.12 -16.64 -5.80
CA GLY A 218 17.27 -16.61 -4.89
C GLY A 218 18.28 -17.71 -5.23
N TYR A 219 19.43 -17.73 -4.52
CA TYR A 219 20.59 -18.63 -4.72
C TYR A 219 20.33 -20.16 -4.86
N ARG A 220 19.08 -20.66 -4.75
CA ARG A 220 18.75 -22.09 -4.72
C ARG A 220 17.46 -22.52 -5.45
N ARG A 221 16.76 -21.64 -6.19
CA ARG A 221 15.56 -22.04 -6.96
C ARG A 221 15.50 -21.32 -8.30
N ASP A 222 15.12 -22.06 -9.32
CA ASP A 222 14.82 -21.51 -10.65
C ASP A 222 13.65 -20.52 -10.54
N ALA A 223 13.74 -19.42 -11.30
CA ALA A 223 12.66 -18.46 -11.40
C ALA A 223 11.45 -19.14 -12.09
N LYS A 224 10.27 -18.96 -11.50
CA LYS A 224 9.02 -19.43 -12.09
C LYS A 224 8.41 -18.31 -12.90
N GLU A 225 8.34 -18.51 -14.21
CA GLU A 225 7.61 -17.62 -15.11
C GLU A 225 6.10 -17.85 -14.98
N THR A 226 5.34 -16.77 -15.05
CA THR A 226 3.88 -16.78 -15.03
C THR A 226 3.38 -15.79 -16.07
N PHE A 227 2.51 -16.25 -16.98
CA PHE A 227 1.90 -15.41 -18.01
C PHE A 227 0.50 -14.98 -17.55
N ASN A 228 0.37 -13.72 -17.18
CA ASN A 228 -0.89 -13.16 -16.71
C ASN A 228 -1.68 -12.63 -17.90
N LEU A 229 -2.88 -13.18 -18.15
CA LEU A 229 -3.76 -12.70 -19.21
C LEU A 229 -4.06 -11.20 -19.04
N VAL A 230 -3.90 -10.43 -20.11
CA VAL A 230 -4.36 -9.04 -20.16
C VAL A 230 -5.81 -9.05 -20.64
N ARG A 231 -6.74 -9.16 -19.68
CA ARG A 231 -8.16 -9.36 -19.98
C ARG A 231 -8.70 -8.26 -20.89
N GLY A 232 -9.38 -8.67 -21.97
CA GLY A 232 -10.04 -7.75 -22.89
C GLY A 232 -9.10 -7.01 -23.86
N ALA A 233 -7.80 -7.31 -23.84
CA ALA A 233 -6.84 -6.72 -24.77
C ALA A 233 -7.20 -6.98 -26.22
N ASP A 234 -7.29 -5.91 -27.01
CA ASP A 234 -7.45 -6.02 -28.45
C ASP A 234 -6.10 -6.26 -29.10
N ARG A 235 -5.81 -7.55 -29.32
CA ARG A 235 -4.57 -8.05 -29.92
C ARG A 235 -4.17 -7.33 -31.22
N SER A 236 -5.13 -6.88 -32.02
CA SER A 236 -4.85 -6.25 -33.32
C SER A 236 -4.37 -4.81 -33.22
N SER A 237 -4.69 -4.12 -32.11
CA SER A 237 -4.30 -2.74 -31.85
C SER A 237 -3.40 -2.58 -30.62
N PHE A 238 -2.96 -3.69 -30.02
CA PHE A 238 -2.15 -3.69 -28.82
C PHE A 238 -0.74 -3.13 -29.09
N GLU A 239 -0.37 -2.10 -28.34
CA GLU A 239 0.87 -1.35 -28.44
C GLU A 239 1.52 -1.27 -27.05
N PRO A 240 2.60 -2.03 -26.80
CA PRO A 240 3.46 -1.81 -25.65
C PRO A 240 4.09 -0.41 -25.71
N LEU A 241 3.94 0.38 -24.65
CA LEU A 241 4.51 1.72 -24.55
C LEU A 241 5.88 1.67 -23.85
N ASP A 242 6.03 0.82 -22.83
CA ASP A 242 7.28 0.50 -22.16
C ASP A 242 7.22 -0.88 -21.46
N GLU A 243 8.10 -1.12 -20.48
CA GLU A 243 8.17 -2.37 -19.70
C GLU A 243 6.93 -2.63 -18.81
N GLN A 244 6.12 -1.61 -18.51
CA GLN A 244 5.00 -1.71 -17.56
C GLN A 244 3.67 -1.23 -18.14
N PHE A 245 3.67 -0.38 -19.15
CA PHE A 245 2.47 0.19 -19.76
C PHE A 245 2.31 -0.29 -21.20
N ALA A 246 1.06 -0.51 -21.56
CA ALA A 246 0.62 -0.75 -22.92
C ALA A 246 -0.74 -0.09 -23.14
N ARG A 247 -1.17 0.01 -24.39
CA ARG A 247 -2.52 0.43 -24.73
C ARG A 247 -3.04 -0.34 -25.93
N ASP A 248 -4.35 -0.29 -26.10
CA ASP A 248 -4.98 -0.61 -27.37
C ASP A 248 -5.98 0.50 -27.76
N ARG A 249 -6.86 0.23 -28.73
CA ARG A 249 -7.85 1.22 -29.18
C ARG A 249 -8.88 1.62 -28.11
N ASN A 250 -9.08 0.79 -27.09
CA ASN A 250 -10.13 0.90 -26.07
C ASN A 250 -9.56 1.24 -24.69
N TRP A 251 -8.40 0.70 -24.32
CA TRP A 251 -7.90 0.73 -22.95
C TRP A 251 -6.40 1.02 -22.86
N VAL A 252 -6.00 1.50 -21.68
CA VAL A 252 -4.61 1.53 -21.23
C VAL A 252 -4.44 0.44 -20.18
N TYR A 253 -3.29 -0.21 -20.21
CA TYR A 253 -2.92 -1.29 -19.32
C TYR A 253 -1.68 -0.92 -18.51
N PHE A 254 -1.71 -1.21 -17.22
CA PHE A 254 -0.53 -1.31 -16.38
C PHE A 254 -0.31 -2.79 -16.07
N GLN A 255 0.75 -3.35 -16.65
CA GLN A 255 1.00 -4.78 -16.67
C GLN A 255 -0.24 -5.51 -17.23
N TRP A 256 -0.79 -6.50 -16.53
CA TRP A 256 -2.00 -7.19 -17.00
C TRP A 256 -3.33 -6.50 -16.62
N ARG A 257 -3.29 -5.34 -15.94
CA ARG A 257 -4.46 -4.68 -15.37
C ARG A 257 -4.92 -3.52 -16.25
N ILE A 258 -6.23 -3.34 -16.40
CA ILE A 258 -6.81 -2.17 -17.08
C ILE A 258 -6.73 -0.95 -16.16
N ILE A 259 -6.24 0.16 -16.68
CA ILE A 259 -6.29 1.47 -16.02
C ILE A 259 -7.64 2.12 -16.37
N ARG A 260 -8.60 2.04 -15.46
CA ARG A 260 -9.94 2.63 -15.67
C ARG A 260 -9.82 4.15 -15.84
N GLU A 261 -10.68 4.70 -16.69
CA GLU A 261 -10.78 6.14 -17.01
C GLU A 261 -9.59 6.77 -17.74
N ALA A 262 -8.51 6.03 -18.01
CA ALA A 262 -7.39 6.54 -18.82
C ALA A 262 -7.79 6.68 -20.28
N ASP A 263 -7.42 7.80 -20.92
CA ASP A 263 -7.62 8.01 -22.36
C ASP A 263 -6.49 7.36 -23.18
N PRO A 264 -6.72 6.24 -23.88
CA PRO A 264 -5.66 5.54 -24.62
C PRO A 264 -5.03 6.41 -25.71
N LYS A 265 -5.79 7.35 -26.29
CA LYS A 265 -5.32 8.19 -27.40
C LYS A 265 -4.29 9.23 -26.96
N SER A 266 -4.33 9.66 -25.71
CA SER A 266 -3.42 10.67 -25.18
C SER A 266 -2.50 10.17 -24.09
N PHE A 267 -2.65 8.90 -23.68
CA PHE A 267 -1.78 8.29 -22.69
C PHE A 267 -0.33 8.21 -23.15
N GLU A 268 0.58 8.54 -22.24
CA GLU A 268 2.01 8.33 -22.35
C GLU A 268 2.58 7.76 -21.04
N SER A 269 3.57 6.87 -21.17
CA SER A 269 4.37 6.47 -20.03
C SER A 269 5.40 7.54 -19.70
N LEU A 270 5.60 7.80 -18.41
CA LEU A 270 6.62 8.70 -17.88
C LEU A 270 7.82 7.94 -17.29
N GLY A 271 7.83 6.61 -17.45
CA GLY A 271 8.87 5.71 -16.93
C GLY A 271 8.56 5.15 -15.54
N GLY A 272 9.09 3.95 -15.27
CA GLY A 272 8.77 3.21 -14.05
C GLY A 272 7.26 2.98 -13.93
N ARG A 273 6.70 3.26 -12.75
CA ARG A 273 5.26 3.09 -12.48
C ARG A 273 4.41 4.29 -12.86
N PHE A 274 4.96 5.32 -13.51
CA PHE A 274 4.27 6.57 -13.81
C PHE A 274 3.75 6.62 -15.23
N GLY A 275 2.51 7.07 -15.38
CA GLY A 275 1.93 7.41 -16.68
C GLY A 275 0.99 8.60 -16.55
N ARG A 276 0.62 9.21 -17.67
CA ARG A 276 -0.41 10.26 -17.69
C ARG A 276 -1.18 10.24 -19.00
N ASP A 277 -2.39 10.76 -18.97
CA ASP A 277 -3.09 11.24 -20.14
C ASP A 277 -3.22 12.77 -20.09
N LYS A 278 -4.00 13.38 -20.98
CA LYS A 278 -4.20 14.83 -21.01
C LYS A 278 -4.82 15.44 -19.75
N GLN A 279 -5.53 14.65 -18.94
CA GLN A 279 -6.32 15.12 -17.80
C GLN A 279 -5.81 14.56 -16.47
N HIS A 280 -5.22 13.37 -16.48
CA HIS A 280 -4.95 12.60 -15.27
C HIS A 280 -3.54 12.03 -15.24
N VAL A 281 -3.01 11.93 -14.03
CA VAL A 281 -1.76 11.21 -13.73
C VAL A 281 -2.12 9.87 -13.12
N TYR A 282 -1.32 8.86 -13.43
CA TYR A 282 -1.45 7.49 -12.95
C TYR A 282 -0.13 7.01 -12.34
N TYR A 283 -0.23 6.27 -11.25
CA TYR A 283 0.88 5.57 -10.63
C TYR A 283 0.47 4.14 -10.29
N ASN A 284 1.26 3.15 -10.72
CA ASN A 284 0.98 1.73 -10.47
C ASN A 284 -0.41 1.30 -10.97
N GLY A 285 -0.87 1.90 -12.07
CA GLY A 285 -2.20 1.69 -12.65
C GLY A 285 -3.35 2.41 -11.92
N TYR A 286 -3.09 3.22 -10.89
CA TYR A 286 -4.11 3.97 -10.15
C TYR A 286 -4.04 5.47 -10.45
N ARG A 287 -5.21 6.10 -10.57
CA ARG A 287 -5.32 7.56 -10.74
C ARG A 287 -4.80 8.29 -9.50
N VAL A 288 -4.02 9.34 -9.71
CA VAL A 288 -3.50 10.21 -8.65
C VAL A 288 -4.45 11.38 -8.45
N GLU A 289 -5.26 11.31 -7.40
CA GLU A 289 -6.35 12.25 -7.18
C GLU A 289 -5.90 13.71 -7.06
N GLY A 290 -6.45 14.54 -7.95
CA GLY A 290 -6.23 15.98 -8.04
C GLY A 290 -4.79 16.40 -8.39
N ALA A 291 -3.96 15.51 -8.94
CA ALA A 291 -2.70 15.90 -9.55
C ALA A 291 -2.96 16.58 -10.90
N ASP A 292 -2.23 17.67 -11.18
CA ASP A 292 -2.27 18.35 -12.47
C ASP A 292 -1.36 17.64 -13.47
N ALA A 293 -1.96 16.96 -14.45
CA ALA A 293 -1.24 16.21 -15.47
C ALA A 293 -0.31 17.08 -16.35
N LEU A 294 -0.64 18.36 -16.54
CA LEU A 294 0.12 19.25 -17.43
C LEU A 294 1.46 19.64 -16.83
N THR A 295 1.52 19.84 -15.51
CA THR A 295 2.73 20.27 -14.79
C THR A 295 3.41 19.14 -14.02
N PHE A 296 2.91 17.91 -14.13
CA PHE A 296 3.46 16.75 -13.46
C PHE A 296 4.83 16.34 -14.02
N GLU A 297 5.79 16.12 -13.12
CA GLU A 297 7.12 15.62 -13.42
C GLU A 297 7.58 14.55 -12.42
N VAL A 298 8.24 13.53 -12.95
CA VAL A 298 8.92 12.49 -12.18
C VAL A 298 10.32 12.99 -11.81
N LEU A 299 10.71 12.83 -10.55
CA LEU A 299 12.06 13.20 -10.10
C LEU A 299 13.00 12.04 -10.43
N GLY A 300 13.84 12.22 -11.45
CA GLY A 300 14.67 11.15 -12.01
C GLY A 300 15.60 10.48 -10.99
N GLY A 301 15.77 9.16 -11.11
CA GLY A 301 16.58 8.34 -10.20
C GLY A 301 15.88 7.96 -8.90
N THR A 302 14.64 8.43 -8.69
CA THR A 302 13.85 8.21 -7.48
C THR A 302 12.50 7.52 -7.74
N GLU A 303 12.38 6.84 -8.88
CA GLU A 303 11.16 6.17 -9.34
C GLU A 303 10.69 5.11 -8.35
N HIS A 304 11.63 4.40 -7.71
CA HIS A 304 11.38 3.41 -6.66
C HIS A 304 10.78 3.99 -5.37
N LEU A 305 10.93 5.30 -5.14
CA LEU A 305 10.28 6.03 -4.05
C LEU A 305 8.98 6.70 -4.47
N GLY A 306 8.65 6.68 -5.76
CA GLY A 306 7.54 7.44 -6.32
C GLY A 306 7.72 8.96 -6.19
N LEU A 307 8.94 9.47 -6.03
CA LEU A 307 9.16 10.90 -5.86
C LEU A 307 8.86 11.65 -7.17
N SER A 308 7.94 12.59 -7.08
CA SER A 308 7.39 13.35 -8.21
C SER A 308 6.76 14.64 -7.71
N ARG A 309 6.50 15.60 -8.59
CA ARG A 309 5.78 16.83 -8.23
C ARG A 309 4.94 17.35 -9.39
N GLU A 310 3.97 18.17 -9.06
CA GLU A 310 3.41 19.16 -9.98
C GLU A 310 3.56 20.57 -9.39
N GLN A 311 3.02 21.58 -10.05
CA GLN A 311 3.20 22.99 -9.67
C GLN A 311 2.99 23.29 -8.17
N ASN A 312 2.08 22.59 -7.49
CA ASN A 312 1.66 22.89 -6.12
C ASN A 312 1.98 21.81 -5.09
N HIS A 313 2.16 20.55 -5.49
CA HIS A 313 2.35 19.43 -4.57
C HIS A 313 3.51 18.53 -4.98
N VAL A 314 4.13 17.94 -3.96
CA VAL A 314 5.11 16.85 -4.09
C VAL A 314 4.46 15.55 -3.64
N TYR A 315 4.85 14.45 -4.25
CA TYR A 315 4.31 13.13 -3.99
C TYR A 315 5.42 12.12 -3.73
N HIS A 316 5.04 11.03 -3.07
CA HIS A 316 5.86 9.81 -2.88
C HIS A 316 4.94 8.58 -2.88
N ALA A 317 5.51 7.42 -3.16
CA ALA A 317 4.81 6.15 -3.06
C ALA A 317 4.60 5.75 -1.59
N GLN A 318 3.41 5.25 -1.28
CA GLN A 318 3.08 4.65 0.01
C GLN A 318 2.14 3.47 -0.17
N TYR A 319 2.27 2.47 0.70
CA TYR A 319 1.30 1.39 0.79
C TYR A 319 0.04 1.88 1.52
N ALA A 320 -1.03 2.14 0.78
CA ALA A 320 -2.29 2.70 1.27
C ALA A 320 -3.47 2.24 0.41
N ARG A 321 -4.71 2.61 0.80
CA ARG A 321 -5.90 2.28 0.01
C ARG A 321 -5.86 2.96 -1.36
N THR A 322 -6.17 2.19 -2.40
CA THR A 322 -6.28 2.66 -3.79
C THR A 322 -7.37 3.69 -4.01
N SER A 323 -8.44 3.62 -3.21
CA SER A 323 -9.51 4.60 -3.15
C SER A 323 -10.09 4.65 -1.74
N GLN A 324 -10.61 5.82 -1.33
CA GLN A 324 -11.31 5.94 -0.06
C GLN A 324 -12.82 5.68 -0.27
N PRO A 325 -13.52 5.05 0.69
CA PRO A 325 -13.00 4.43 1.91
C PRO A 325 -12.62 2.95 1.76
N PHE A 326 -12.96 2.32 0.63
CA PHE A 326 -12.94 0.86 0.47
C PHE A 326 -11.98 0.29 -0.57
N GLY A 327 -11.14 1.10 -1.22
CA GLY A 327 -10.11 0.56 -2.10
C GLY A 327 -9.18 -0.40 -1.36
N TYR A 328 -8.76 -1.45 -2.06
CA TYR A 328 -7.79 -2.41 -1.54
C TYR A 328 -6.42 -1.74 -1.34
N PRO A 329 -5.59 -2.21 -0.40
CA PRO A 329 -4.31 -1.59 -0.12
C PRO A 329 -3.25 -2.01 -1.16
N ASP A 330 -2.57 -1.02 -1.74
CA ASP A 330 -1.46 -1.20 -2.68
C ASP A 330 -0.50 0.00 -2.62
N ASP A 331 0.61 -0.05 -3.37
CA ASP A 331 1.50 1.08 -3.56
C ASP A 331 0.79 2.15 -4.41
N VAL A 332 0.45 3.27 -3.78
CA VAL A 332 -0.18 4.43 -4.42
C VAL A 332 0.65 5.69 -4.21
N LEU A 333 0.46 6.63 -5.12
CA LEU A 333 1.13 7.92 -5.05
C LEU A 333 0.33 8.88 -4.14
N GLN A 334 0.94 9.32 -3.05
CA GLN A 334 0.32 10.19 -2.04
C GLN A 334 1.06 11.53 -1.93
N ARG A 335 0.30 12.61 -1.75
CA ARG A 335 0.84 13.95 -1.50
C ARG A 335 1.64 13.97 -0.20
N ILE A 336 2.83 14.53 -0.25
CA ILE A 336 3.64 14.82 0.93
C ILE A 336 3.06 16.10 1.57
N LYS A 337 2.27 15.92 2.62
CA LYS A 337 1.56 17.03 3.28
C LYS A 337 2.53 18.11 3.79
N GLY A 338 2.40 19.31 3.26
CA GLY A 338 3.18 20.48 3.65
C GLY A 338 4.50 20.64 2.91
N ALA A 339 4.80 19.80 1.92
CA ALA A 339 5.94 20.01 1.04
C ALA A 339 5.73 21.22 0.13
N ASP A 340 6.79 22.00 -0.05
CA ASP A 340 6.82 23.11 -0.99
C ASP A 340 7.39 22.62 -2.34
N ALA A 341 6.50 22.42 -3.31
CA ALA A 341 6.87 21.90 -4.63
C ALA A 341 7.86 22.79 -5.39
N ALA A 342 7.76 24.11 -5.22
CA ALA A 342 8.59 25.07 -5.94
C ALA A 342 10.07 25.03 -5.49
N THR A 343 10.31 24.66 -4.24
CA THR A 343 11.65 24.61 -3.65
C THR A 343 12.14 23.20 -3.34
N PHE A 344 11.34 22.18 -3.64
CA PHE A 344 11.71 20.78 -3.42
C PHE A 344 12.86 20.36 -4.32
N GLU A 345 13.90 19.80 -3.71
CA GLU A 345 15.14 19.36 -4.35
C GLU A 345 15.54 17.99 -3.81
N VAL A 346 15.81 17.06 -4.72
CA VAL A 346 16.45 15.78 -4.40
C VAL A 346 17.96 16.02 -4.29
N LEU A 347 18.52 15.77 -3.11
CA LEU A 347 19.92 16.10 -2.79
C LEU A 347 20.88 14.94 -3.07
N THR A 348 20.35 13.72 -3.21
CA THR A 348 21.13 12.51 -3.48
C THR A 348 20.54 11.70 -4.62
N PRO A 349 21.36 11.09 -5.51
CA PRO A 349 20.87 10.25 -6.61
C PRO A 349 19.90 9.14 -6.19
N SER A 350 20.08 8.55 -5.01
CA SER A 350 19.17 7.51 -4.52
C SER A 350 17.82 8.06 -4.00
N GLY A 351 17.69 9.37 -3.81
CA GLY A 351 16.54 9.96 -3.11
C GLY A 351 16.59 9.80 -1.58
N SER A 352 17.71 9.31 -1.04
CA SER A 352 17.91 9.17 0.41
C SER A 352 17.69 10.49 1.17
N TRP A 353 18.09 11.62 0.57
CA TRP A 353 17.85 12.96 1.09
C TRP A 353 17.20 13.85 0.05
N ALA A 354 16.16 14.54 0.47
CA ALA A 354 15.59 15.68 -0.25
C ALA A 354 15.27 16.81 0.73
N ALA A 355 15.10 18.02 0.25
CA ALA A 355 14.71 19.15 1.07
C ALA A 355 13.87 20.16 0.27
N ASP A 356 13.07 20.94 0.98
CA ASP A 356 12.46 22.16 0.43
C ASP A 356 12.85 23.37 1.29
N ALA A 357 12.26 24.54 1.08
CA ALA A 357 12.57 25.75 1.86
C ALA A 357 12.36 25.59 3.38
N ASN A 358 11.48 24.68 3.80
CA ASN A 358 10.99 24.58 5.17
C ASN A 358 11.41 23.28 5.88
N GLN A 359 11.66 22.20 5.14
CA GLN A 359 11.74 20.85 5.66
C GLN A 359 12.79 19.98 4.96
N VAL A 360 13.20 18.92 5.66
CA VAL A 360 14.09 17.87 5.14
C VAL A 360 13.32 16.55 5.08
N TYR A 361 13.54 15.80 4.02
CA TYR A 361 12.91 14.53 3.70
C TYR A 361 13.95 13.43 3.68
N LEU A 362 13.61 12.30 4.29
CA LEU A 362 14.40 11.09 4.29
C LEU A 362 13.61 10.00 3.56
N TRP A 363 14.12 9.51 2.43
CA TRP A 363 13.41 8.56 1.56
C TRP A 363 11.99 9.02 1.21
N GLY A 364 11.84 10.31 0.87
CA GLY A 364 10.55 10.96 0.60
C GLY A 364 9.67 11.24 1.82
N ILE A 365 10.06 10.84 3.03
CA ILE A 365 9.27 11.05 4.25
C ILE A 365 9.81 12.26 5.02
N VAL A 366 8.91 13.19 5.38
CA VAL A 366 9.27 14.39 6.16
C VAL A 366 9.90 14.04 7.51
N ASN A 367 11.05 14.63 7.82
CA ASN A 367 11.71 14.50 9.11
C ASN A 367 11.67 15.81 9.89
N LYS A 368 10.63 15.97 10.71
CA LYS A 368 10.38 17.18 11.52
C LYS A 368 11.42 17.45 12.62
N LYS A 369 12.35 16.53 12.88
CA LYS A 369 13.39 16.69 13.92
C LYS A 369 14.63 17.40 13.40
N ILE A 370 14.88 17.29 12.09
CA ILE A 370 16.03 17.88 11.41
C ILE A 370 15.74 19.37 11.21
N ASP A 371 16.67 20.20 11.64
CA ASP A 371 16.61 21.64 11.44
C ASP A 371 17.06 22.01 10.03
N ARG A 372 16.07 22.29 9.17
CA ARG A 372 16.30 22.64 7.76
C ARG A 372 17.28 23.81 7.59
N ALA A 373 17.25 24.81 8.46
CA ALA A 373 18.08 26.02 8.33
C ALA A 373 19.57 25.74 8.49
N SER A 374 19.92 24.69 9.25
CA SER A 374 21.31 24.27 9.49
C SER A 374 21.67 22.96 8.80
N PHE A 375 20.76 22.42 7.98
CA PHE A 375 20.94 21.13 7.34
C PHE A 375 22.07 21.16 6.32
N THR A 376 22.90 20.13 6.30
CA THR A 376 23.97 19.94 5.34
C THR A 376 24.08 18.45 5.00
N HIS A 377 23.88 18.10 3.74
CA HIS A 377 24.25 16.79 3.23
C HIS A 377 25.77 16.64 3.26
N LEU A 378 26.27 15.50 3.74
CA LEU A 378 27.72 15.24 3.85
C LEU A 378 28.20 14.41 2.66
N PHE A 379 27.67 13.20 2.48
CA PHE A 379 27.98 12.34 1.33
C PHE A 379 27.03 11.15 1.22
N GLU A 380 27.04 10.53 0.04
CA GLU A 380 26.40 9.25 -0.27
C GLU A 380 27.42 8.29 -0.90
N ALA A 381 27.54 7.09 -0.33
CA ALA A 381 28.36 5.98 -0.82
C ALA A 381 27.82 4.66 -0.23
N ASP A 382 27.10 3.88 -1.04
CA ASP A 382 26.39 2.64 -0.62
C ASP A 382 27.26 1.75 0.30
N PRO A 383 26.74 1.35 1.48
CA PRO A 383 25.41 1.64 2.01
C PRO A 383 25.29 3.02 2.67
N GLN A 384 26.36 3.75 2.94
CA GLN A 384 26.34 4.95 3.79
C GLN A 384 25.75 6.18 3.09
N SER A 385 24.82 6.88 3.76
CA SER A 385 24.36 8.20 3.34
C SER A 385 24.16 9.08 4.57
N TRP A 386 24.93 10.16 4.68
CA TRP A 386 25.05 10.96 5.90
C TRP A 386 24.74 12.43 5.66
N ALA A 387 24.09 13.02 6.67
CA ALA A 387 23.83 14.45 6.74
C ALA A 387 23.99 14.95 8.19
N LYS A 388 24.02 16.27 8.36
CA LYS A 388 24.02 16.91 9.67
C LYS A 388 23.07 18.09 9.72
N ASP A 389 22.72 18.48 10.93
CA ASP A 389 22.22 19.81 11.25
C ASP A 389 23.00 20.35 12.47
N ARG A 390 22.61 21.49 13.05
CA ARG A 390 23.27 22.01 14.26
C ARG A 390 23.11 21.13 15.51
N LYS A 391 22.16 20.18 15.53
CA LYS A 391 21.87 19.32 16.68
C LYS A 391 22.61 17.98 16.62
N GLY A 392 23.02 17.53 15.43
CA GLY A 392 23.82 16.32 15.30
C GLY A 392 23.92 15.76 13.88
N LEU A 393 24.30 14.48 13.82
CA LEU A 393 24.45 13.72 12.57
C LEU A 393 23.30 12.74 12.37
N TYR A 394 23.01 12.43 11.11
CA TYR A 394 21.93 11.57 10.66
C TYR A 394 22.41 10.65 9.54
N ASN A 395 22.05 9.37 9.62
CA ASN A 395 22.25 8.41 8.54
C ASN A 395 20.91 8.09 7.89
N ALA A 396 20.86 7.99 6.56
CA ALA A 396 19.65 7.63 5.84
C ALA A 396 19.17 6.20 6.11
N ASN A 397 20.06 5.29 6.51
CA ASN A 397 19.77 3.86 6.66
C ASN A 397 19.08 3.53 8.00
N GLY A 398 18.77 4.51 8.85
CA GLY A 398 18.15 4.21 10.14
C GLY A 398 17.77 5.41 11.00
N LYS A 399 16.87 5.16 11.98
CA LYS A 399 16.28 6.12 12.93
C LYS A 399 17.27 6.70 13.97
N ARG A 400 18.51 7.04 13.61
CA ARG A 400 19.52 7.47 14.58
C ARG A 400 20.05 8.86 14.28
N THR A 401 19.66 9.80 15.13
CA THR A 401 20.54 10.92 15.50
C THR A 401 21.73 10.35 16.29
N VAL A 402 22.94 10.70 15.89
CA VAL A 402 24.16 10.28 16.61
C VAL A 402 24.25 11.04 17.92
N LYS A 403 24.18 10.34 19.05
CA LYS A 403 24.32 10.96 20.38
C LYS A 403 25.78 11.26 20.70
N GLY A 404 26.04 12.42 21.29
CA GLY A 404 27.37 12.81 21.75
C GLY A 404 28.29 13.32 20.66
N ILE A 405 27.72 13.74 19.52
CA ILE A 405 28.37 14.61 18.54
C ILE A 405 27.58 15.92 18.49
N ASP A 406 28.28 17.05 18.62
CA ASP A 406 27.74 18.38 18.39
C ASP A 406 27.74 18.71 16.89
N GLY A 407 26.55 18.78 16.30
CA GLY A 407 26.39 19.08 14.89
C GLY A 407 26.83 20.49 14.51
N ALA A 408 26.87 21.45 15.44
CA ALA A 408 27.29 22.82 15.17
C ALA A 408 28.79 22.92 14.87
N SER A 409 29.65 22.25 15.67
CA SER A 409 31.10 22.23 15.47
C SER A 409 31.60 21.05 14.64
N PHE A 410 30.73 20.10 14.28
CA PHE A 410 31.14 18.94 13.49
C PHE A 410 31.68 19.31 12.10
N VAL A 411 32.86 18.79 11.80
CA VAL A 411 33.57 18.85 10.52
C VAL A 411 33.79 17.43 9.98
N MET A 412 33.36 17.21 8.73
CA MET A 412 33.72 16.00 7.99
C MET A 412 35.16 16.13 7.49
N LEU A 413 36.00 15.13 7.78
CA LEU A 413 37.39 15.11 7.31
C LEU A 413 37.53 14.35 5.99
N ASN A 414 36.87 13.20 5.88
CA ASN A 414 36.73 12.42 4.65
C ASN A 414 35.52 11.47 4.76
N ARG A 415 35.33 10.56 3.79
CA ARG A 415 34.23 9.56 3.80
C ARG A 415 34.28 8.54 4.95
N TYR A 416 35.36 8.51 5.73
CA TYR A 416 35.57 7.58 6.85
C TYR A 416 35.46 8.26 8.21
N TRP A 417 35.90 9.51 8.30
CA TRP A 417 36.10 10.22 9.55
C TRP A 417 35.51 11.63 9.55
N GLY A 418 34.97 12.03 10.70
CA GLY A 418 34.68 13.42 11.04
C GLY A 418 34.90 13.65 12.53
N LYS A 419 34.83 14.90 12.98
CA LYS A 419 35.01 15.25 14.39
C LYS A 419 34.26 16.52 14.74
N ASP A 420 33.84 16.62 16.00
CA ASP A 420 33.50 17.89 16.63
C ASP A 420 34.64 18.32 17.57
N ASP A 421 34.39 19.27 18.46
CA ASP A 421 35.40 19.75 19.42
C ASP A 421 35.74 18.75 20.54
N GLN A 422 34.98 17.66 20.70
CA GLN A 422 35.04 16.75 21.85
C GLN A 422 35.25 15.28 21.49
N ALA A 423 34.89 14.87 20.27
CA ALA A 423 34.84 13.48 19.86
C ALA A 423 35.09 13.32 18.36
N VAL A 424 35.63 12.16 18.02
CA VAL A 424 35.81 11.71 16.65
C VAL A 424 34.68 10.75 16.27
N PHE A 425 34.20 10.84 15.05
CA PHE A 425 33.14 10.00 14.50
C PHE A 425 33.66 9.17 13.32
N SER A 426 33.28 7.89 13.27
CA SER A 426 33.54 7.03 12.11
C SER A 426 32.26 6.81 11.32
N PHE A 427 32.27 7.20 10.05
CA PHE A 427 31.16 6.96 9.12
C PHE A 427 31.04 5.49 8.72
N VAL A 428 32.09 4.68 8.88
CA VAL A 428 32.07 3.24 8.58
C VAL A 428 31.30 2.47 9.65
N THR A 429 31.60 2.73 10.92
CA THR A 429 31.01 1.98 12.04
C THR A 429 29.78 2.66 12.63
N GLY A 430 29.55 3.94 12.31
CA GLY A 430 28.58 4.79 12.99
C GLY A 430 28.95 5.09 14.45
N GLY A 431 30.22 4.89 14.83
CA GLY A 431 30.70 4.97 16.20
C GLY A 431 31.26 6.35 16.58
N VAL A 432 31.02 6.74 17.84
CA VAL A 432 31.59 7.95 18.47
C VAL A 432 32.76 7.56 19.38
N TYR A 433 33.93 8.11 19.13
CA TYR A 433 35.20 7.81 19.79
C TYR A 433 35.62 8.97 20.71
N LYS A 434 35.03 9.04 21.90
CA LYS A 434 35.35 10.07 22.92
C LYS A 434 36.76 9.95 23.51
N THR A 435 37.44 8.83 23.28
CA THR A 435 38.82 8.60 23.75
C THR A 435 39.87 8.94 22.69
N ALA A 436 39.44 9.31 21.48
CA ALA A 436 40.32 9.91 20.49
C ALA A 436 40.49 11.40 20.82
N ASP A 437 41.71 11.89 20.63
CA ASP A 437 41.99 13.32 20.81
C ASP A 437 41.51 14.09 19.59
N ALA A 438 40.30 14.66 19.68
CA ALA A 438 39.66 15.38 18.59
C ALA A 438 40.42 16.64 18.16
N GLU A 439 41.21 17.26 19.04
CA GLU A 439 42.00 18.44 18.69
C GLU A 439 43.11 18.09 17.69
N THR A 440 43.78 16.95 17.92
CA THR A 440 44.93 16.51 17.12
C THR A 440 44.58 15.46 16.05
N PHE A 441 43.32 15.04 15.96
CA PHE A 441 42.90 14.02 15.01
C PHE A 441 42.98 14.51 13.55
N GLN A 442 43.72 13.77 12.73
CA GLN A 442 43.91 14.06 11.31
C GLN A 442 43.86 12.78 10.46
N VAL A 443 43.30 12.90 9.26
CA VAL A 443 43.31 11.83 8.25
C VAL A 443 44.71 11.75 7.62
N THR A 444 45.21 10.54 7.38
CA THR A 444 46.55 10.33 6.78
C THR A 444 46.52 9.75 5.37
N ASP A 445 45.39 9.18 4.94
CA ASP A 445 45.19 8.67 3.57
C ASP A 445 43.71 8.65 3.16
N ASP A 446 43.46 8.35 1.88
CA ASP A 446 42.12 8.20 1.31
C ASP A 446 41.53 6.79 1.48
N GLN A 447 42.18 5.91 2.24
CA GLN A 447 41.77 4.52 2.49
C GLN A 447 41.23 4.31 3.91
N GLY A 448 41.11 5.39 4.69
CA GLY A 448 40.52 5.40 6.02
C GLY A 448 41.53 5.33 7.16
N SER A 449 42.82 5.54 6.90
CA SER A 449 43.80 5.74 7.97
C SER A 449 43.73 7.16 8.52
N ALA A 450 43.91 7.26 9.83
CA ALA A 450 43.96 8.53 10.55
C ALA A 450 44.85 8.39 11.78
N GLU A 451 45.20 9.49 12.42
CA GLU A 451 45.95 9.48 13.66
C GLU A 451 45.61 10.67 14.55
N ASP A 452 45.83 10.50 15.85
CA ASP A 452 45.85 11.58 16.83
C ASP A 452 47.22 11.62 17.53
N LYS A 453 47.36 12.43 18.58
CA LYS A 453 48.60 12.56 19.36
C LYS A 453 49.17 11.23 19.85
N LEU A 454 48.34 10.24 20.19
CA LEU A 454 48.75 9.01 20.87
C LEU A 454 48.54 7.74 20.04
N PHE A 455 47.68 7.77 19.02
CA PHE A 455 47.24 6.58 18.32
C PHE A 455 47.14 6.77 16.81
N ARG A 456 47.30 5.67 16.08
CA ARG A 456 46.93 5.49 14.68
C ARG A 456 45.65 4.66 14.60
N TYR A 457 44.79 5.03 13.67
CA TYR A 457 43.51 4.41 13.36
C TYR A 457 43.52 3.95 11.91
N PHE A 458 42.92 2.80 11.64
CA PHE A 458 42.75 2.31 10.27
C PHE A 458 41.49 1.45 10.18
N ILE A 459 40.88 1.40 9.00
CA ILE A 459 39.70 0.58 8.72
C ILE A 459 40.16 -0.80 8.24
N HIS A 460 39.65 -1.84 8.87
CA HIS A 460 39.90 -3.23 8.46
C HIS A 460 38.62 -4.04 8.63
N GLU A 461 38.13 -4.63 7.52
CA GLU A 461 36.90 -5.44 7.48
C GLU A 461 35.68 -4.73 8.10
N GLY A 462 35.49 -3.45 7.78
CA GLY A 462 34.36 -2.65 8.30
C GLY A 462 34.49 -2.24 9.78
N ALA A 463 35.61 -2.57 10.44
CA ALA A 463 35.89 -2.18 11.81
C ALA A 463 37.02 -1.15 11.90
N VAL A 464 36.94 -0.28 12.90
CA VAL A 464 38.05 0.61 13.28
C VAL A 464 39.04 -0.16 14.14
N ARG A 465 40.31 -0.20 13.72
CA ARG A 465 41.43 -0.69 14.51
C ARG A 465 42.25 0.50 15.01
N LYS A 466 42.73 0.41 16.25
CA LYS A 466 43.50 1.45 16.95
C LYS A 466 44.83 0.88 17.43
N LYS A 467 45.94 1.56 17.13
CA LYS A 467 47.30 1.17 17.55
C LYS A 467 48.01 2.37 18.18
N LYS A 468 48.65 2.17 19.33
CA LYS A 468 49.43 3.23 20.00
C LYS A 468 50.67 3.58 19.16
N LYS A 469 50.98 4.87 19.07
CA LYS A 469 52.21 5.37 18.44
C LYS A 469 53.46 4.99 19.23
#